data_AF-A0A978TJM6-F1
#
_entry.id   AF-A0A978TJM6-F1
#
_cell.length_a   1.000
_cell.length_b   1.000
_cell.length_c   1.000
_cell.angle_alpha   90.00
_cell.angle_beta   90.00
_cell.angle_gamma   90.00
#
_symmetry.space_group_name_H-M   'P 1'
#
loop_
_entity.id
_entity.type
_entity.pdbx_description
1 polymer ?
#
loop_
_entity_poly.entity_id
_entity_poly.type
_entity_poly.pdbx_seq_one_letter_code
_entity_poly.pdbx_strand_id
1 'polypeptide(L)'
;MVVVVYDIPDNKRRTHLANFLEGYGRRVQYSVFECFISLDEMRLLYAKVKTKVKLDEDNVRFYWLPSEAASNSLTLGSEPPQAPPTYYIL
;
A
#
# COMPACT_ATOMS: atom_id res chain seq x y z
N MET A 1 -1.44 -3.11 -10.15
CA MET A 1 -1.63 -2.90 -8.70
C MET A 1 -0.29 -2.50 -8.09
N VAL A 2 -0.29 -1.75 -7.00
CA VAL A 2 0.93 -1.40 -6.28
C VAL A 2 0.91 -2.05 -4.91
N VAL A 3 2.00 -2.72 -4.55
CA VAL A 3 2.21 -3.20 -3.18
C VAL A 3 3.16 -2.24 -2.49
N VAL A 4 2.72 -1.65 -1.39
CA VAL A 4 3.54 -0.81 -0.52
C VAL A 4 3.87 -1.62 0.72
N VAL A 5 5.15 -1.84 0.96
CA VAL A 5 5.64 -2.50 2.18
C VAL A 5 6.50 -1.54 2.97
N TYR A 6 6.43 -1.62 4.29
CA TYR A 6 7.29 -0.82 5.13
C TYR A 6 7.85 -1.58 6.34
N ASP A 7 8.99 -1.12 6.82
CA ASP A 7 9.57 -1.50 8.10
C ASP A 7 9.93 -0.21 8.83
N ILE A 8 9.18 0.09 9.90
CA ILE A 8 9.24 1.35 10.63
C ILE A 8 9.28 1.02 12.12
N PRO A 9 10.40 1.31 12.81
CA PRO A 9 10.57 0.99 14.22
C PRO A 9 9.74 1.91 15.12
N ASP A 10 9.55 3.17 14.73
CA ASP A 10 8.76 4.13 15.49
C ASP A 10 7.25 3.91 15.33
N ASN A 11 6.58 3.60 16.44
CA ASN A 11 5.15 3.31 16.46
C ASN A 11 4.30 4.50 15.95
N LYS A 12 4.68 5.74 16.25
CA LYS A 12 3.90 6.94 15.90
C LYS A 12 3.97 7.22 14.40
N ARG A 13 5.17 7.15 13.80
CA ARG A 13 5.39 7.28 12.34
C ARG A 13 4.71 6.14 11.60
N ARG A 14 4.83 4.90 12.10
CA ARG A 14 4.16 3.74 11.51
C ARG A 14 2.65 3.92 11.48
N THR A 15 2.03 4.34 12.58
CA THR A 15 0.58 4.61 12.63
C THR A 15 0.20 5.78 11.70
N HIS A 16 0.97 6.86 11.68
CA HIS A 16 0.71 7.97 10.76
C HIS A 16 0.77 7.56 9.29
N LEU A 17 1.78 6.76 8.91
CA LEU A 17 1.91 6.28 7.55
C LEU A 17 0.78 5.31 7.19
N ALA A 18 0.42 4.39 8.10
CA ALA A 18 -0.69 3.47 7.89
C ALA A 18 -2.00 4.23 7.64
N ASN A 19 -2.36 5.18 8.50
CA ASN A 19 -3.57 5.98 8.35
C ASN A 19 -3.57 6.80 7.05
N PHE A 20 -2.40 7.29 6.63
CA PHE A 20 -2.26 8.00 5.36
C PHE A 20 -2.47 7.07 4.15
N LEU A 21 -1.92 5.85 4.20
CA LEU A 21 -2.03 4.87 3.10
C LEU A 21 -3.43 4.27 2.96
N GLU A 22 -4.25 4.26 4.02
CA GLU A 22 -5.66 3.85 3.95
C GLU A 22 -6.49 4.70 2.97
N GLY A 23 -6.04 5.92 2.66
CA GLY A 23 -6.66 6.75 1.62
C GLY A 23 -6.32 6.36 0.18
N TYR A 24 -5.39 5.43 -0.04
CA TYR A 24 -4.89 5.02 -1.37
C TYR A 24 -5.03 3.52 -1.63
N GLY A 25 -5.30 2.73 -0.60
CA GLY A 25 -5.36 1.28 -0.72
C GLY A 25 -5.80 0.59 0.55
N ARG A 26 -5.85 -0.73 0.49
CA ARG A 26 -6.26 -1.60 1.59
C ARG A 26 -5.04 -2.08 2.36
N ARG A 27 -5.08 -1.97 3.68
CA ARG A 27 -4.10 -2.61 4.56
C ARG A 27 -4.38 -4.11 4.62
N VAL A 28 -3.45 -4.92 4.13
CA VAL A 28 -3.61 -6.39 4.03
C VAL A 28 -2.77 -7.15 5.04
N GLN A 29 -1.67 -6.55 5.51
CA GLN A 29 -0.91 -7.03 6.66
C GLN A 29 -0.49 -5.84 7.54
N TYR A 30 0.15 -6.12 8.68
CA TYR A 30 0.57 -5.08 9.61
C TYR A 30 1.41 -3.98 8.94
N SER A 31 2.24 -4.35 7.97
CA SER A 31 3.10 -3.42 7.25
C SER A 31 3.03 -3.54 5.72
N VAL A 32 1.88 -3.99 5.20
CA VAL A 32 1.67 -4.18 3.76
C VAL A 32 0.32 -3.58 3.34
N PHE A 33 0.36 -2.79 2.28
CA PHE A 33 -0.79 -2.18 1.62
C PHE A 33 -0.87 -2.57 0.15
N GLU A 34 -2.08 -2.83 -0.31
CA GLU A 34 -2.41 -3.04 -1.72
C GLU A 34 -3.19 -1.84 -2.25
N CYS A 35 -2.61 -1.15 -3.22
CA CYS A 35 -3.18 0.05 -3.84
C CYS A 35 -3.52 -0.24 -5.31
N PHE A 36 -4.80 -0.13 -5.66
CA PHE A 36 -5.27 -0.24 -7.05
C PHE A 36 -5.23 1.12 -7.74
N ILE A 37 -4.01 1.63 -7.93
CA ILE A 37 -3.73 2.93 -8.54
C ILE A 37 -2.86 2.77 -9.80
N SER A 38 -2.84 3.79 -10.64
CA SER A 38 -1.97 3.89 -11.81
C SER A 38 -0.49 4.12 -11.44
N LEU A 39 0.40 3.94 -12.41
CA LEU A 39 1.84 4.12 -12.20
C LEU A 39 2.19 5.60 -11.90
N ASP A 40 1.44 6.55 -12.43
CA ASP A 40 1.67 7.97 -12.15
C ASP A 40 1.17 8.35 -10.75
N GLU A 41 0.01 7.82 -10.33
CA GLU A 41 -0.47 7.94 -8.96
C GLU A 41 0.50 7.31 -7.96
N MET A 42 1.14 6.18 -8.31
CA MET A 42 2.21 5.59 -7.52
C MET A 42 3.39 6.54 -7.31
N ARG A 43 3.84 7.23 -8.36
CA ARG A 43 4.94 8.22 -8.25
C ARG A 43 4.54 9.39 -7.37
N LEU A 44 3.30 9.87 -7.48
CA LEU A 44 2.76 10.92 -6.62
C LEU A 44 2.67 10.46 -5.16
N LEU A 45 2.21 9.22 -4.93
CA LEU A 45 2.14 8.61 -3.60
C LEU A 45 3.54 8.46 -3.00
N TYR A 46 4.52 8.00 -3.78
CA TYR A 46 5.92 7.89 -3.37
C TYR A 46 6.46 9.24 -2.88
N ALA A 47 6.23 10.32 -3.63
CA ALA A 47 6.64 11.66 -3.23
C ALA A 47 5.99 12.10 -1.91
N LYS A 48 4.68 11.82 -1.72
CA LYS A 48 3.97 12.13 -0.47
C LYS A 48 4.46 11.30 0.71
N VAL A 49 4.79 10.02 0.51
CA VAL A 49 5.33 9.14 1.55
C VAL A 49 6.74 9.56 1.96
N LYS A 50 7.58 9.99 1.01
CA LYS A 50 8.93 10.51 1.31
C LYS A 50 8.91 11.65 2.34
N THR A 51 7.85 12.46 2.38
CA THR A 51 7.69 13.54 3.38
C THR A 51 7.23 13.07 4.77
N LYS A 52 6.90 11.79 4.93
CA LYS A 52 6.29 11.21 6.14
C LYS A 52 7.19 10.19 6.84
N VAL A 53 8.35 9.91 6.28
CA VAL A 53 9.29 8.89 6.76
C VAL A 53 10.63 9.51 7.09
N LYS A 54 11.34 8.88 8.02
CA LYS A 54 12.69 9.22 8.44
C LYS A 54 13.66 8.25 7.76
N LEU A 55 14.28 8.65 6.65
CA LEU A 55 14.99 7.75 5.73
C LEU A 55 16.21 7.02 6.31
N ASP A 56 16.76 7.47 7.43
CA ASP A 56 17.83 6.81 8.18
C ASP A 56 17.33 5.68 9.09
N GLU A 57 16.03 5.60 9.37
CA GLU A 57 15.42 4.60 10.24
C GLU A 57 14.32 3.76 9.55
N ASP A 58 13.63 4.37 8.60
CA ASP A 58 12.40 3.84 8.00
C ASP A 58 12.69 3.27 6.62
N ASN A 59 12.24 2.05 6.36
CA ASN A 59 12.30 1.42 5.05
C ASN A 59 10.92 1.36 4.43
N VAL A 60 10.74 1.91 3.23
CA VAL A 60 9.49 1.78 2.47
C VAL A 60 9.81 1.41 1.03
N ARG A 61 9.12 0.40 0.51
CA ARG A 61 9.25 -0.04 -0.88
C ARG A 61 7.90 -0.05 -1.57
N PHE A 62 7.93 0.25 -2.85
CA PHE A 62 6.78 0.20 -3.74
C PHE A 62 7.08 -0.77 -4.86
N TYR A 63 6.18 -1.72 -5.09
CA TYR A 63 6.27 -2.68 -6.18
C TYR A 63 5.12 -2.45 -7.15
N TRP A 64 5.44 -2.01 -8.37
CA TRP A 64 4.47 -2.04 -9.45
C TRP A 64 4.28 -3.48 -9.91
N LEU A 65 3.06 -3.97 -9.81
CA LEU A 65 2.68 -5.29 -10.26
C LEU A 65 1.73 -5.20 -11.47
N PRO A 66 1.88 -6.10 -12.45
CA PRO A 66 1.02 -6.15 -13.63
C PRO A 66 -0.44 -6.47 -13.26
N SER A 67 -1.35 -6.30 -14.21
CA SER A 67 -2.81 -6.45 -14.01
C SER A 67 -3.19 -7.81 -13.43
N GLU A 68 -2.48 -8.87 -13.81
CA GLU A 68 -2.75 -10.26 -13.45
C GLU A 68 -2.19 -10.65 -12.09
N ALA A 69 -1.43 -9.77 -11.43
CA ALA A 69 -0.76 -10.11 -10.18
C ALA A 69 -1.74 -10.41 -9.04
N ALA A 70 -2.89 -9.73 -9.00
CA ALA A 70 -3.93 -9.99 -8.00
C ALA A 70 -4.49 -11.41 -8.16
N SER A 71 -4.84 -11.83 -9.38
CA SER A 71 -5.35 -13.19 -9.66
C SER A 71 -4.30 -14.28 -9.47
N ASN A 72 -3.02 -13.95 -9.61
CA ASN A 72 -1.91 -14.89 -9.44
C ASN A 72 -1.36 -14.94 -8.00
N SER A 73 -2.01 -14.25 -7.06
CA SER A 73 -1.58 -14.24 -5.66
C SER A 73 -2.05 -15.50 -4.92
N LEU A 74 -1.25 -15.92 -3.95
CA LEU A 74 -1.58 -17.00 -3.02
C LEU A 74 -1.63 -16.42 -1.61
N THR A 75 -2.72 -16.68 -0.89
CA THR A 75 -2.96 -16.11 0.44
C THR A 75 -3.31 -17.20 1.44
N LEU A 76 -2.81 -17.08 2.67
CA LEU A 76 -3.15 -17.94 3.81
C LEU A 76 -3.59 -17.07 4.98
N GLY A 77 -4.71 -17.41 5.62
CA GLY A 77 -5.19 -16.72 6.82
C GLY A 77 -5.89 -15.38 6.58
N SER A 78 -6.06 -14.95 5.33
CA SER A 78 -6.83 -13.76 4.94
C SER A 78 -7.45 -13.92 3.56
N GLU A 79 -8.31 -12.99 3.18
CA GLU A 79 -8.87 -12.91 1.84
C GLU A 79 -7.80 -12.58 0.78
N PRO A 80 -7.95 -13.07 -0.45
CA PRO A 80 -7.09 -12.68 -1.56
C PRO A 80 -7.25 -11.19 -1.94
N PRO A 81 -6.29 -10.60 -2.66
CA PRO A 81 -6.35 -9.25 -3.19
C PRO A 81 -7.62 -9.03 -4.01
N GLN A 82 -8.36 -7.97 -3.68
CA GLN A 82 -9.59 -7.61 -4.39
C GLN A 82 -9.52 -6.15 -4.82
N ALA A 83 -9.71 -5.92 -6.12
CA ALA A 83 -9.84 -4.56 -6.65
C ALA A 83 -11.10 -3.89 -6.08
N PRO A 84 -11.07 -2.58 -5.82
CA PRO A 84 -12.25 -1.86 -5.40
C PRO A 84 -13.37 -2.00 -6.47
N PRO A 85 -14.64 -2.06 -6.06
CA PRO A 85 -15.75 -2.17 -6.99
C PRO A 85 -15.81 -0.93 -7.90
N THR A 86 -16.13 -1.15 -9.17
CA THR A 86 -16.20 -0.06 -10.18
C THR A 86 -17.33 0.93 -9.89
N TYR A 87 -18.31 0.55 -9.08
CA TYR A 87 -19.43 1.39 -8.67
C TYR A 87 -19.76 1.14 -7.20
N TYR A 88 -20.00 2.21 -6.45
CA TYR A 88 -20.65 2.15 -5.15
C TYR A 88 -22.13 2.48 -5.35
N ILE A 89 -23.02 1.54 -4.99
CA ILE A 89 -24.46 1.84 -4.92
C ILE A 89 -24.64 2.62 -3.60
N LEU A 90 -24.99 3.90 -3.73
CA LEU A 90 -25.36 4.77 -2.60
C LEU A 90 -26.87 4.68 -2.34
#